data_AF-A0A7C3ZUA6-F1
#
_entry.id   AF-A0A7C3ZUA6-F1
#
_cell.length_a   1.000
_cell.length_b   1.000
_cell.length_c   1.000
_cell.angle_alpha   90.00
_cell.angle_beta   90.00
_cell.angle_gamma   90.00
#
_symmetry.space_group_name_H-M   'P 1'
#
loop_
_entity.id
_entity.type
_entity.pdbx_description
1 polymer ?
#
loop_
_entity_poly.entity_id
_entity_poly.type
_entity_poly.pdbx_seq_one_letter_code
_entity_poly.pdbx_strand_id
1 'polypeptide(L)'
;MSRLLLRLSPIGFILVLVIVCIPTVNSAVIVYLDEAGSQYGYNNPAIQDPVSALAALAYPPRIEETGRLLTSAIPPGTRILDFRVEGDSPVVDFSREVLAGLDEAKLGNIFKQVTLTLYQFGLDKNVKLLAEGHPLYEYLPPAPVITPAPKKTLAAETQGQVITGSLSGRSITLSPGHGKFWNGSGWYTQRPVYCSPLSEEDYHTLEICQYLEKYLLADGMTVKMVRCTNKNYGNNPYTGDPWWKMAACYWLKNIG
;
A
#
# COMPACT_ATOMS: atom_id res chain seq x y z
N MET A 1 68.67 65.64 29.57
CA MET A 1 67.92 65.78 28.30
C MET A 1 67.38 64.40 27.92
N SER A 2 66.14 64.12 28.33
CA SER A 2 65.54 62.78 28.30
C SER A 2 64.69 62.60 27.05
N ARG A 3 64.91 61.52 26.29
CA ARG A 3 64.12 61.16 25.10
C ARG A 3 62.86 60.42 25.52
N LEU A 4 61.70 61.00 25.17
CA LEU A 4 60.37 60.44 25.39
C LEU A 4 60.10 59.36 24.32
N LEU A 5 60.04 58.09 24.73
CA LEU A 5 59.58 56.96 23.92
C LEU A 5 58.04 56.87 24.01
N LEU A 6 57.34 57.15 22.92
CA LEU A 6 55.91 56.84 22.77
C LEU A 6 55.71 55.31 22.76
N ARG A 7 54.98 54.78 23.74
CA ARG A 7 54.41 53.43 23.68
C ARG A 7 53.10 53.48 22.89
N LEU A 8 53.07 52.85 21.72
CA LEU A 8 51.84 52.51 21.01
C LEU A 8 51.24 51.25 21.66
N SER A 9 49.99 51.37 22.11
CA SER A 9 49.19 50.26 22.61
C SER A 9 48.42 49.62 21.44
N PRO A 10 48.39 48.29 21.27
CA PRO A 10 47.56 47.67 20.25
C PRO A 10 46.11 47.63 20.75
N ILE A 11 45.22 48.33 20.05
CA ILE A 11 43.77 48.20 20.22
C ILE A 11 43.38 46.86 19.60
N GLY A 12 43.08 45.88 20.44
CA GLY A 12 42.54 44.59 20.01
C GLY A 12 41.14 44.78 19.42
N PHE A 13 41.01 44.60 18.11
CA PHE A 13 39.71 44.42 17.46
C PHE A 13 39.16 43.03 17.84
N ILE A 14 38.18 43.00 18.75
CA ILE A 14 37.37 41.80 18.97
C ILE A 14 36.41 41.71 17.79
N LEU A 15 36.70 40.80 16.86
CA LEU A 15 35.76 40.36 15.84
C LEU A 15 34.69 39.52 16.53
N VAL A 16 33.54 40.12 16.83
CA VAL A 16 32.34 39.38 17.24
C VAL A 16 31.81 38.66 16.00
N LEU A 17 32.18 37.39 15.85
CA LEU A 17 31.53 36.49 14.91
C LEU A 17 30.11 36.23 15.40
N VAL A 18 29.15 36.99 14.90
CA VAL A 18 27.72 36.69 15.06
C VAL A 18 27.46 35.43 14.25
N ILE A 19 27.47 34.28 14.91
CA ILE A 19 26.93 33.05 14.35
C ILE A 19 25.42 33.25 14.27
N VAL A 20 24.95 33.71 13.12
CA VAL A 20 23.53 33.59 12.78
C VAL A 20 23.28 32.10 12.62
N CYS A 21 22.70 31.48 13.65
CA CYS A 21 22.10 30.18 13.53
C CYS A 21 20.92 30.33 12.56
N ILE A 22 21.16 30.13 11.27
CA ILE A 22 20.09 30.00 10.29
C ILE A 22 19.40 28.68 10.67
N PRO A 23 18.13 28.68 11.12
CA PRO A 23 17.42 27.43 11.33
C PRO A 23 17.45 26.69 9.99
N THR A 24 17.93 25.44 9.99
CA THR A 24 17.76 24.56 8.84
C THR A 24 16.27 24.48 8.56
N VAL A 25 15.81 25.14 7.49
CA VAL A 25 14.42 25.09 7.06
C VAL A 25 14.17 23.67 6.56
N ASN A 26 13.74 22.79 7.46
CA ASN A 26 13.25 21.49 7.06
C ASN A 26 11.86 21.70 6.46
N SER A 27 11.83 21.85 5.15
CA SER A 27 10.61 21.91 4.36
C SER A 27 9.85 20.59 4.42
N ALA A 28 8.54 20.62 4.65
CA ALA A 28 7.71 19.43 4.63
C ALA A 28 7.37 18.99 3.20
N VAL A 29 7.40 17.68 2.96
CA VAL A 29 6.87 17.02 1.77
C VAL A 29 5.41 16.68 1.99
N ILE A 30 4.49 17.32 1.27
CA ILE A 30 3.06 17.02 1.30
C ILE A 30 2.72 16.16 0.11
N VAL A 31 2.02 15.05 0.33
CA VAL A 31 1.68 14.12 -0.75
C VAL A 31 0.33 14.48 -1.34
N TYR A 32 0.29 14.56 -2.67
CA TYR A 32 -0.90 14.76 -3.50
C TYR A 32 -1.00 13.65 -4.55
N LEU A 33 -2.03 13.72 -5.39
CA LEU A 33 -2.22 12.84 -6.54
C LEU A 33 -1.88 13.60 -7.83
N ASP A 34 -1.09 13.01 -8.71
CA ASP A 34 -0.84 13.55 -10.05
C ASP A 34 -2.00 13.26 -11.02
N GLU A 35 -1.85 13.67 -12.28
CA GLU A 35 -2.84 13.48 -13.35
C GLU A 35 -3.20 12.01 -13.61
N ALA A 36 -2.30 11.06 -13.28
CA ALA A 36 -2.55 9.63 -13.39
C ALA A 36 -3.15 9.03 -12.11
N GLY A 37 -3.39 9.84 -11.07
CA GLY A 37 -3.83 9.38 -9.76
C GLY A 37 -2.73 8.73 -8.92
N SER A 38 -1.46 8.90 -9.30
CA SER A 38 -0.31 8.38 -8.55
C SER A 38 0.14 9.36 -7.47
N GLN A 39 0.72 8.85 -6.39
CA GLN A 39 1.18 9.66 -5.26
C GLN A 39 2.39 10.49 -5.67
N TYR A 40 2.34 11.80 -5.40
CA TYR A 40 3.38 12.76 -5.71
C TYR A 40 3.71 13.62 -4.50
N GLY A 41 5.00 13.65 -4.11
CA GLY A 41 5.49 14.50 -3.03
C GLY A 41 5.77 15.92 -3.50
N TYR A 42 5.07 16.90 -2.94
CA TYR A 42 5.30 18.32 -3.14
C TYR A 42 6.06 18.90 -1.94
N ASN A 43 7.24 19.46 -2.19
CA ASN A 43 8.01 20.15 -1.15
C ASN A 43 7.42 21.55 -0.90
N ASN A 44 6.93 21.79 0.32
CA ASN A 44 6.46 23.10 0.76
C ASN A 44 7.41 23.69 1.83
N PRO A 45 8.21 24.72 1.49
CA PRO A 45 9.17 25.29 2.43
C PRO A 45 8.54 26.09 3.58
N ALA A 46 7.26 26.46 3.46
CA ALA A 46 6.55 27.20 4.49
C ALA A 46 6.04 26.30 5.63
N ILE A 47 6.08 24.98 5.46
CA ILE A 47 5.50 24.01 6.39
C ILE A 47 6.61 23.16 6.98
N GLN A 48 6.59 22.96 8.30
CA GLN A 48 7.65 22.26 9.04
C GLN A 48 7.12 21.25 10.07
N ASP A 49 5.81 21.25 10.34
CA ASP A 49 5.17 20.43 11.36
C ASP A 49 4.05 19.56 10.76
N PRO A 50 3.70 18.43 11.41
CA PRO A 50 2.71 17.49 10.89
C PRO A 50 1.30 18.07 10.82
N VAL A 51 0.89 18.95 11.74
CA VAL A 51 -0.47 19.49 11.76
C VAL A 51 -0.68 20.42 10.57
N SER A 52 0.27 21.32 10.31
CA SER A 52 0.23 22.19 9.13
C SER A 52 0.30 21.40 7.82
N ALA A 53 1.10 20.33 7.77
CA ALA A 53 1.19 19.45 6.61
C ALA A 53 -0.13 18.73 6.32
N LEU A 54 -0.81 18.22 7.36
CA LEU A 54 -2.13 17.60 7.26
C LEU A 54 -3.20 18.62 6.82
N ALA A 55 -3.19 19.83 7.37
CA ALA A 55 -4.12 20.89 7.00
C ALA A 55 -3.98 21.29 5.51
N ALA A 56 -2.76 21.27 4.97
CA ALA A 56 -2.50 21.57 3.57
C ALA A 56 -3.05 20.51 2.59
N LEU A 57 -3.38 19.30 3.05
CA LEU A 57 -3.92 18.24 2.18
C LEU A 57 -5.26 18.62 1.54
N ALA A 58 -6.07 19.47 2.17
CA ALA A 58 -7.33 19.94 1.61
C ALA A 58 -7.16 21.01 0.51
N TYR A 59 -5.93 21.49 0.29
CA TYR A 59 -5.61 22.61 -0.60
C TYR A 59 -4.39 22.27 -1.48
N PRO A 60 -4.56 21.50 -2.57
CA PRO A 60 -3.49 21.25 -3.53
C PRO A 60 -2.87 22.56 -4.05
N PRO A 61 -1.54 22.59 -4.25
CA PRO A 61 -0.88 23.75 -4.86
C PRO A 61 -1.36 23.93 -6.30
N ARG A 62 -1.26 25.16 -6.81
CA ARG A 62 -1.73 25.47 -8.15
C ARG A 62 -0.76 24.97 -9.21
N ILE A 63 -1.25 24.81 -10.45
CA ILE A 63 -0.41 24.36 -11.57
C ILE A 63 0.74 25.33 -11.85
N GLU A 64 0.54 26.63 -11.63
CA GLU A 64 1.57 27.66 -11.82
C GLU A 64 2.74 27.50 -10.84
N GLU A 65 2.49 26.91 -9.67
CA GLU A 65 3.48 26.71 -8.62
C GLU A 65 4.30 25.42 -8.83
N THR A 66 3.72 24.42 -9.51
CA THR A 66 4.28 23.07 -9.60
C THR A 66 4.61 22.62 -11.02
N GLY A 67 4.11 23.33 -12.03
CA GLY A 67 4.19 22.93 -13.44
C GLY A 67 3.40 21.66 -13.77
N ARG A 68 2.53 21.19 -12.87
CA ARG A 68 1.71 19.97 -13.03
C ARG A 68 0.37 20.12 -12.32
N LEU A 69 -0.65 19.40 -12.78
CA LEU A 69 -1.90 19.36 -12.03
C LEU A 69 -1.77 18.38 -10.85
N LEU A 70 -1.89 18.89 -9.63
CA LEU A 70 -1.99 18.09 -8.42
C LEU A 70 -3.42 18.15 -7.86
N THR A 71 -3.91 17.01 -7.41
CA THR A 71 -5.22 16.85 -6.78
C THR A 71 -5.09 16.20 -5.41
N SER A 72 -6.14 16.24 -4.59
CA SER A 72 -6.15 15.60 -3.26
C SER A 72 -7.29 14.60 -3.16
N ALA A 73 -7.04 13.50 -2.45
CA ALA A 73 -8.09 12.59 -2.02
C ALA A 73 -8.93 13.22 -0.89
N ILE A 74 -8.35 14.16 -0.13
CA ILE A 74 -9.05 14.95 0.89
C ILE A 74 -9.93 16.00 0.18
N PRO A 75 -11.26 15.99 0.38
CA PRO A 75 -12.16 16.97 -0.19
C PRO A 75 -11.80 18.42 0.20
N PRO A 76 -11.97 19.39 -0.71
CA PRO A 76 -11.77 20.80 -0.41
C PRO A 76 -12.60 21.26 0.79
N GLY A 77 -12.02 22.09 1.65
CA GLY A 77 -12.68 22.61 2.86
C GLY A 77 -12.63 21.68 4.07
N THR A 78 -12.09 20.47 3.94
CA THR A 78 -11.82 19.59 5.08
C THR A 78 -10.81 20.25 6.03
N ARG A 79 -11.11 20.22 7.33
CA ARG A 79 -10.24 20.73 8.41
C ARG A 79 -9.75 19.60 9.29
N ILE A 80 -8.61 19.81 9.95
CA ILE A 80 -8.16 18.96 11.05
C ILE A 80 -8.84 19.47 12.33
N LEU A 81 -9.64 18.63 12.97
CA LEU A 81 -10.30 18.91 14.24
C LEU A 81 -9.38 18.56 15.42
N ASP A 82 -8.70 17.43 15.33
CA ASP A 82 -7.74 16.96 16.32
C ASP A 82 -6.61 16.19 15.66
N PHE A 83 -5.42 16.30 16.25
CA PHE A 83 -4.26 15.48 15.91
C PHE A 83 -3.51 15.10 17.16
N ARG A 84 -3.38 13.81 17.40
CA ARG A 84 -2.70 13.26 18.56
C ARG A 84 -1.97 11.99 18.21
N VAL A 85 -1.02 11.59 19.05
CA VAL A 85 -0.29 10.33 18.91
C VAL A 85 -0.60 9.46 20.13
N GLU A 86 -1.23 8.31 19.89
CA GLU A 86 -1.55 7.30 20.90
C GLU A 86 -0.51 6.17 20.81
N GLY A 87 0.53 6.21 21.64
CA GLY A 87 1.65 5.27 21.54
C GLY A 87 2.46 5.50 20.26
N ASP A 88 2.40 4.57 19.31
CA ASP A 88 3.01 4.69 17.98
C ASP A 88 1.99 5.03 16.88
N SER A 89 0.72 5.24 17.25
CA SER A 89 -0.41 5.38 16.34
C SER A 89 -0.86 6.84 16.28
N PRO A 90 -0.55 7.60 15.22
CA PRO A 90 -1.11 8.93 15.02
C PRO A 90 -2.59 8.82 14.66
N VAL A 91 -3.38 9.67 15.30
CA VAL A 91 -4.83 9.77 15.12
C VAL A 91 -5.12 11.15 14.54
N VAL A 92 -5.71 11.16 13.34
CA VAL A 92 -6.12 12.37 12.64
C VAL A 92 -7.64 12.41 12.62
N ASP A 93 -8.24 13.41 13.26
CA ASP A 93 -9.67 13.63 13.25
C ASP A 93 -10.00 14.78 12.29
N PHE A 94 -10.77 14.47 11.25
CA PHE A 94 -11.17 15.43 10.22
C PHE A 94 -12.56 15.97 10.49
N SER A 95 -12.85 17.14 9.90
CA SER A 95 -14.22 17.62 9.79
C SER A 95 -15.03 16.80 8.79
N ARG A 96 -16.36 16.86 8.92
CA ARG A 96 -17.32 16.04 8.17
C ARG A 96 -17.16 16.09 6.64
N GLU A 97 -16.62 17.18 6.10
CA GLU A 97 -16.38 17.37 4.67
C GLU A 97 -15.52 16.23 4.07
N VAL A 98 -14.68 15.57 4.88
CA VAL A 98 -13.87 14.42 4.44
C VAL A 98 -14.72 13.27 3.88
N LEU A 99 -15.98 13.17 4.31
CA LEU A 99 -16.91 12.12 3.92
C LEU A 99 -17.51 12.32 2.52
N ALA A 100 -17.28 13.48 1.88
CA ALA A 100 -17.87 13.80 0.59
C ALA A 100 -17.44 12.78 -0.48
N GLY A 101 -18.37 11.96 -0.98
CA GLY A 101 -18.09 10.92 -1.97
C GLY A 101 -17.16 9.81 -1.47
N LEU A 102 -17.18 9.50 -0.18
CA LEU A 102 -16.38 8.44 0.42
C LEU A 102 -16.84 7.06 -0.10
N ASP A 103 -15.89 6.31 -0.66
CA ASP A 103 -15.98 4.89 -0.99
C ASP A 103 -14.67 4.19 -0.61
N GLU A 104 -14.58 2.88 -0.84
CA GLU A 104 -13.38 2.08 -0.52
C GLU A 104 -12.11 2.60 -1.19
N ALA A 105 -12.21 3.00 -2.47
CA ALA A 105 -11.08 3.50 -3.24
C ALA A 105 -10.60 4.85 -2.71
N LYS A 106 -11.54 5.75 -2.41
CA LYS A 106 -11.26 7.06 -1.84
C LYS A 106 -10.70 6.95 -0.44
N LEU A 107 -11.25 6.10 0.43
CA LEU A 107 -10.70 5.82 1.76
C LEU A 107 -9.24 5.34 1.65
N GLY A 108 -8.97 4.40 0.74
CA GLY A 108 -7.62 3.91 0.49
C GLY A 108 -6.66 5.02 0.01
N ASN A 109 -7.12 5.92 -0.84
CA ASN A 109 -6.32 7.06 -1.31
C ASN A 109 -6.08 8.10 -0.19
N ILE A 110 -7.10 8.42 0.61
CA ILE A 110 -6.99 9.27 1.79
C ILE A 110 -5.94 8.68 2.74
N PHE A 111 -6.06 7.40 3.07
CA PHE A 111 -5.11 6.70 3.95
C PHE A 111 -3.68 6.77 3.45
N LYS A 112 -3.44 6.45 2.17
CA LYS A 112 -2.10 6.53 1.57
C LYS A 112 -1.56 7.95 1.59
N GLN A 113 -2.37 8.93 1.20
CA GLN A 113 -1.95 10.33 1.12
C GLN A 113 -1.55 10.88 2.50
N VAL A 114 -2.36 10.62 3.53
CA VAL A 114 -2.07 11.01 4.91
C VAL A 114 -0.82 10.30 5.43
N THR A 115 -0.76 8.98 5.27
CA THR A 115 0.37 8.16 5.77
C THR A 115 1.70 8.61 5.16
N LEU A 116 1.75 8.82 3.83
CA LEU A 116 2.98 9.24 3.15
C LEU A 116 3.38 10.68 3.51
N THR A 117 2.41 11.55 3.79
CA THR A 117 2.69 12.92 4.29
C THR A 117 3.28 12.88 5.70
N LEU A 118 2.79 11.96 6.55
CA LEU A 118 3.27 11.78 7.92
C LEU A 118 4.62 11.03 8.02
N TYR A 119 4.99 10.27 6.98
CA TYR A 119 6.21 9.46 6.93
C TYR A 119 7.48 10.24 7.28
N GLN A 120 7.64 11.44 6.74
CA GLN A 120 8.83 12.27 7.01
C GLN A 120 8.97 12.66 8.49
N PHE A 121 7.88 12.64 9.25
CA PHE A 121 7.85 12.95 10.68
C PHE A 121 8.00 11.69 11.55
N GLY A 122 8.17 10.52 10.94
CA GLY A 122 8.20 9.22 11.64
C GLY A 122 6.85 8.80 12.22
N LEU A 123 5.75 9.29 11.63
CA LEU A 123 4.37 9.10 12.08
C LEU A 123 3.55 8.30 11.04
N ASP A 124 4.15 7.27 10.43
CA ASP A 124 3.55 6.43 9.39
C ASP A 124 2.96 5.11 9.90
N LYS A 125 3.21 4.77 11.16
CA LYS A 125 2.79 3.50 11.74
C LYS A 125 1.38 3.60 12.29
N ASN A 126 0.55 2.59 12.01
CA ASN A 126 -0.78 2.43 12.64
C ASN A 126 -1.67 3.71 12.57
N VAL A 127 -1.60 4.46 11.47
CA VAL A 127 -2.37 5.70 11.27
C VAL A 127 -3.88 5.42 11.41
N LYS A 128 -4.56 6.16 12.29
CA LYS A 128 -6.01 6.11 12.47
C LYS A 128 -6.64 7.38 11.91
N LEU A 129 -7.69 7.22 11.10
CA LEU A 129 -8.39 8.33 10.47
C LEU A 129 -9.83 8.36 10.98
N LEU A 130 -10.24 9.51 11.51
CA LEU A 130 -11.56 9.74 12.06
C LEU A 130 -12.26 10.90 11.32
N ALA A 131 -13.58 10.92 11.37
CA ALA A 131 -14.41 12.10 11.11
C ALA A 131 -15.30 12.34 12.32
N GLU A 132 -15.20 13.52 12.92
CA GLU A 132 -15.97 13.91 14.11
C GLU A 132 -15.91 12.84 15.23
N GLY A 133 -14.72 12.25 15.44
CA GLY A 133 -14.47 11.23 16.46
C GLY A 133 -14.78 9.78 16.07
N HIS A 134 -15.34 9.53 14.88
CA HIS A 134 -15.69 8.19 14.40
C HIS A 134 -14.76 7.70 13.29
N PRO A 135 -14.31 6.43 13.28
CA PRO A 135 -13.44 5.91 12.23
C PRO A 135 -14.03 6.05 10.82
N LEU A 136 -13.22 6.49 9.85
CA LEU A 136 -13.72 6.73 8.48
C LEU A 136 -14.32 5.48 7.82
N TYR A 137 -13.83 4.28 8.13
CA TYR A 137 -14.35 3.04 7.56
C TYR A 137 -15.80 2.75 7.98
N GLU A 138 -16.28 3.30 9.11
CA GLU A 138 -17.66 3.11 9.57
C GLU A 138 -18.68 3.84 8.70
N TYR A 139 -18.23 4.80 7.88
CA TYR A 139 -19.06 5.53 6.93
C TYR A 139 -19.14 4.88 5.55
N LEU A 140 -18.43 3.77 5.33
CA LEU A 140 -18.54 3.02 4.09
C LEU A 140 -19.88 2.28 4.00
N PRO A 141 -20.45 2.13 2.79
CA PRO A 141 -21.61 1.28 2.62
C PRO A 141 -21.31 -0.15 3.06
N PRO A 142 -22.30 -0.90 3.57
CA PRO A 142 -22.11 -2.31 3.91
C PRO A 142 -21.54 -3.09 2.73
N ALA A 143 -20.61 -4.01 3.01
CA ALA A 143 -20.08 -4.91 2.00
C ALA A 143 -21.24 -5.63 1.29
N PRO A 144 -21.21 -5.75 -0.04
CA PRO A 144 -22.27 -6.42 -0.78
C PRO A 144 -22.36 -7.88 -0.32
N VAL A 145 -23.58 -8.39 -0.16
CA VAL A 145 -23.80 -9.81 0.09
C VAL A 145 -23.44 -10.57 -1.18
N ILE A 146 -22.33 -11.31 -1.14
CA ILE A 146 -21.90 -12.15 -2.26
C ILE A 146 -22.50 -13.54 -2.08
N THR A 147 -23.49 -13.87 -2.90
CA THR A 147 -23.99 -15.25 -3.00
C THR A 147 -22.96 -16.09 -3.77
N PRO A 148 -22.42 -17.18 -3.18
CA PRO A 148 -21.51 -18.06 -3.89
C PRO A 148 -22.16 -18.60 -5.16
N ALA A 149 -21.42 -18.64 -6.26
CA ALA A 149 -21.90 -19.30 -7.47
C ALA A 149 -22.06 -20.81 -7.17
N PRO A 150 -22.98 -21.51 -7.87
CA PRO A 150 -23.07 -22.96 -7.76
C PRO A 150 -21.74 -23.60 -8.15
N LYS A 151 -21.15 -24.37 -7.24
CA LYS A 151 -19.89 -25.05 -7.49
C LYS A 151 -20.03 -26.01 -8.66
N LYS A 152 -19.17 -25.87 -9.68
CA LYS A 152 -19.06 -26.81 -10.79
C LYS A 152 -18.51 -28.14 -10.27
N THR A 153 -19.12 -29.24 -10.70
CA THR A 153 -18.55 -30.58 -10.53
C THR A 153 -17.31 -30.70 -11.40
N LEU A 154 -16.14 -30.67 -10.79
CA LEU A 154 -14.89 -30.98 -11.46
C LEU A 154 -14.75 -32.50 -11.59
N ALA A 155 -14.14 -32.97 -12.67
CA ALA A 155 -13.71 -34.37 -12.76
C ALA A 155 -12.86 -34.69 -11.54
N ALA A 156 -13.15 -35.82 -10.87
CA ALA A 156 -12.60 -36.14 -9.56
C ALA A 156 -11.08 -35.90 -9.51
N GLU A 157 -10.68 -34.97 -8.64
CA GLU A 157 -9.27 -34.82 -8.25
C GLU A 157 -8.80 -36.17 -7.74
N THR A 158 -7.61 -36.58 -8.17
CA THR A 158 -7.05 -37.89 -7.87
C THR A 158 -7.01 -38.07 -6.36
N GLN A 159 -7.91 -38.89 -5.82
CA GLN A 159 -7.85 -39.26 -4.41
C GLN A 159 -6.55 -40.02 -4.23
N GLY A 160 -5.58 -39.41 -3.56
CA GLY A 160 -4.34 -40.08 -3.20
C GLY A 160 -4.68 -41.35 -2.42
N GLN A 161 -4.00 -42.45 -2.73
CA GLN A 161 -4.07 -43.62 -1.86
C GLN A 161 -3.65 -43.18 -0.46
N VAL A 162 -4.57 -43.30 0.51
CA VAL A 162 -4.30 -42.98 1.91
C VAL A 162 -3.35 -44.04 2.45
N ILE A 163 -2.11 -43.64 2.74
CA ILE A 163 -1.08 -44.53 3.30
C ILE A 163 -1.07 -44.40 4.83
N THR A 164 -1.30 -43.20 5.35
CA THR A 164 -1.43 -42.93 6.79
C THR A 164 -2.65 -42.04 7.04
N GLY A 165 -3.34 -42.20 8.17
CA GLY A 165 -4.54 -41.42 8.49
C GLY A 165 -4.29 -40.25 9.43
N SER A 166 -3.03 -39.82 9.61
CA SER A 166 -2.64 -38.87 10.67
C SER A 166 -3.32 -37.50 10.53
N LEU A 167 -3.69 -37.12 9.30
CA LEU A 167 -4.40 -35.87 8.99
C LEU A 167 -5.87 -36.11 8.62
N SER A 168 -6.40 -37.31 8.85
CA SER A 168 -7.81 -37.63 8.57
C SER A 168 -8.75 -36.71 9.36
N GLY A 169 -9.77 -36.20 8.68
CA GLY A 169 -10.73 -35.24 9.24
C GLY A 169 -10.21 -33.80 9.32
N ARG A 170 -8.95 -33.52 8.94
CA ARG A 170 -8.42 -32.16 8.81
C ARG A 170 -8.63 -31.64 7.39
N SER A 171 -8.71 -30.31 7.26
CA SER A 171 -8.76 -29.66 5.95
C SER A 171 -7.78 -28.49 5.87
N ILE A 172 -7.31 -28.22 4.66
CA ILE A 172 -6.44 -27.08 4.35
C ILE A 172 -6.82 -26.50 2.99
N THR A 173 -6.61 -25.20 2.84
CA THR A 173 -6.66 -24.52 1.55
C THR A 173 -5.24 -24.15 1.15
N LEU A 174 -4.79 -24.60 -0.02
CA LEU A 174 -3.48 -24.27 -0.57
C LEU A 174 -3.59 -23.15 -1.60
N SER A 175 -2.75 -22.12 -1.42
CA SER A 175 -2.64 -20.98 -2.32
C SER A 175 -1.28 -20.98 -3.03
N PRO A 176 -1.22 -21.36 -4.31
CA PRO A 176 0.04 -21.43 -5.06
C PRO A 176 0.54 -20.08 -5.57
N GLY A 177 0.36 -19.02 -4.79
CA GLY A 177 0.76 -17.67 -5.16
C GLY A 177 0.00 -17.12 -6.38
N HIS A 178 0.65 -16.21 -7.09
CA HIS A 178 0.05 -15.49 -8.22
C HIS A 178 -0.03 -16.37 -9.47
N GLY A 179 -0.79 -15.91 -10.45
CA GLY A 179 -0.79 -16.43 -11.81
C GLY A 179 -1.02 -15.26 -12.76
N LYS A 180 -1.37 -15.55 -14.02
CA LYS A 180 -1.75 -14.47 -14.93
C LYS A 180 -2.97 -13.70 -14.43
N PHE A 181 -2.84 -12.39 -14.41
CA PHE A 181 -3.90 -11.46 -14.03
C PHE A 181 -3.98 -10.27 -14.99
N TRP A 182 -5.15 -9.63 -15.04
CA TRP A 182 -5.37 -8.39 -15.76
C TRP A 182 -4.92 -7.21 -14.90
N ASN A 183 -3.91 -6.46 -15.33
CA ASN A 183 -3.40 -5.31 -14.58
C ASN A 183 -4.01 -3.97 -15.00
N GLY A 184 -5.00 -3.97 -15.90
CA GLY A 184 -5.60 -2.76 -16.48
C GLY A 184 -5.23 -2.53 -17.94
N SER A 185 -4.08 -3.03 -18.41
CA SER A 185 -3.61 -2.85 -19.80
C SER A 185 -3.35 -4.15 -20.54
N GLY A 186 -3.14 -5.25 -19.83
CA GLY A 186 -2.83 -6.55 -20.41
C GLY A 186 -2.84 -7.68 -19.38
N TRP A 187 -2.56 -8.89 -19.85
CA TRP A 187 -2.44 -10.08 -19.03
C TRP A 187 -0.98 -10.39 -18.74
N TYR A 188 -0.61 -10.34 -17.46
CA TYR A 188 0.77 -10.49 -17.03
C TYR A 188 0.88 -11.46 -15.86
N THR A 189 2.02 -12.10 -15.74
CA THR A 189 2.47 -12.63 -14.46
C THR A 189 2.88 -11.48 -13.54
N GLN A 190 2.76 -11.70 -12.24
CA GLN A 190 3.04 -10.67 -11.24
C GLN A 190 4.54 -10.58 -10.92
N ARG A 191 5.28 -11.67 -11.18
CA ARG A 191 6.73 -11.72 -11.01
C ARG A 191 7.41 -11.80 -12.38
N PRO A 192 8.28 -10.83 -12.70
CA PRO A 192 9.11 -10.93 -13.90
C PRO A 192 10.11 -12.09 -13.81
N VAL A 193 10.64 -12.44 -14.98
CA VAL A 193 11.62 -13.51 -15.12
C VAL A 193 12.99 -13.00 -14.72
N TYR A 194 13.42 -13.24 -13.48
CA TYR A 194 14.66 -12.65 -12.95
C TYR A 194 15.85 -13.61 -12.89
N CYS A 195 15.65 -14.93 -12.91
CA CYS A 195 16.76 -15.87 -12.70
C CYS A 195 16.49 -17.27 -13.26
N SER A 196 17.28 -17.66 -14.27
CA SER A 196 17.39 -19.04 -14.76
C SER A 196 17.89 -19.97 -13.63
N PRO A 197 17.35 -21.20 -13.47
CA PRO A 197 16.42 -21.89 -14.36
C PRO A 197 14.94 -21.58 -14.10
N LEU A 198 14.62 -20.74 -13.12
CA LEU A 198 13.26 -20.33 -12.76
C LEU A 198 12.76 -19.26 -13.74
N SER A 199 12.26 -19.72 -14.90
CA SER A 199 11.75 -18.82 -15.92
C SER A 199 10.44 -18.13 -15.52
N GLU A 200 9.68 -18.62 -14.53
CA GLU A 200 8.38 -18.03 -14.14
C GLU A 200 7.94 -18.49 -12.74
N GLU A 201 8.27 -17.71 -11.70
CA GLU A 201 7.97 -18.00 -10.28
C GLU A 201 6.49 -18.35 -10.03
N ASP A 202 5.58 -17.61 -10.67
CA ASP A 202 4.12 -17.75 -10.53
C ASP A 202 3.61 -19.12 -11.00
N TYR A 203 4.32 -19.79 -11.90
CA TYR A 203 3.99 -21.15 -12.33
C TYR A 203 4.72 -22.20 -11.51
N HIS A 204 5.95 -21.93 -11.09
CA HIS A 204 6.69 -22.87 -10.25
C HIS A 204 6.04 -23.05 -8.87
N THR A 205 5.47 -21.98 -8.30
CA THR A 205 4.75 -22.06 -7.02
C THR A 205 3.55 -23.01 -7.10
N LEU A 206 2.89 -23.10 -8.27
CA LEU A 206 1.85 -24.10 -8.52
C LEU A 206 2.39 -25.53 -8.41
N GLU A 207 3.55 -25.80 -8.98
CA GLU A 207 4.17 -27.12 -8.96
C GLU A 207 4.59 -27.53 -7.55
N ILE A 208 5.10 -26.59 -6.75
CA ILE A 208 5.40 -26.81 -5.33
C ILE A 208 4.12 -27.19 -4.56
N CYS A 209 3.01 -26.46 -4.77
CA CYS A 209 1.76 -26.79 -4.12
C CYS A 209 1.16 -28.12 -4.58
N GLN A 210 1.33 -28.50 -5.85
CA GLN A 210 0.94 -29.83 -6.36
C GLN A 210 1.73 -30.95 -5.67
N TYR A 211 3.03 -30.73 -5.45
CA TYR A 211 3.86 -31.67 -4.71
C TYR A 211 3.38 -31.81 -3.26
N LEU A 212 3.09 -30.70 -2.58
CA LEU A 212 2.57 -30.69 -1.21
C LEU A 212 1.19 -31.37 -1.11
N GLU A 213 0.28 -31.05 -2.04
CA GLU A 213 -1.07 -31.64 -2.13
C GLU A 213 -1.00 -33.17 -2.17
N LYS A 214 -0.05 -33.75 -2.93
CA LYS A 214 0.13 -35.20 -3.01
C LYS A 214 0.35 -35.84 -1.64
N TYR A 215 1.21 -35.27 -0.79
CA TYR A 215 1.50 -35.84 0.53
C TYR A 215 0.35 -35.62 1.52
N LEU A 216 -0.28 -34.44 1.48
CA LEU A 216 -1.42 -34.14 2.35
C LEU A 216 -2.60 -35.08 2.06
N LEU A 217 -2.89 -35.35 0.78
CA LEU A 217 -3.90 -36.33 0.39
C LEU A 217 -3.52 -37.74 0.83
N ALA A 218 -2.25 -38.14 0.71
CA ALA A 218 -1.77 -39.45 1.15
C ALA A 218 -1.89 -39.66 2.67
N ASP A 219 -1.86 -38.57 3.45
CA ASP A 219 -2.06 -38.59 4.90
C ASP A 219 -3.54 -38.41 5.33
N GLY A 220 -4.46 -38.44 4.37
CA GLY A 220 -5.91 -38.42 4.59
C GLY A 220 -6.50 -37.02 4.80
N MET A 221 -5.75 -35.95 4.53
CA MET A 221 -6.26 -34.58 4.63
C MET A 221 -7.21 -34.24 3.48
N THR A 222 -8.23 -33.42 3.75
CA THR A 222 -9.01 -32.76 2.70
C THR A 222 -8.28 -31.51 2.21
N VAL A 223 -7.75 -31.54 0.99
CA VAL A 223 -7.05 -30.41 0.39
C VAL A 223 -7.99 -29.64 -0.54
N LYS A 224 -7.95 -28.31 -0.49
CA LYS A 224 -8.64 -27.42 -1.42
C LYS A 224 -7.63 -26.54 -2.13
N MET A 225 -7.46 -26.74 -3.43
CA MET A 225 -6.58 -25.90 -4.23
C MET A 225 -7.32 -24.69 -4.80
N VAL A 226 -6.76 -23.48 -4.63
CA VAL A 226 -7.38 -22.23 -5.13
C VAL A 226 -7.01 -21.88 -6.57
N ARG A 227 -6.17 -22.70 -7.22
CA ARG A 227 -5.80 -22.59 -8.63
C ARG A 227 -6.01 -23.93 -9.33
N CYS A 228 -6.17 -23.92 -10.65
CA CYS A 228 -6.29 -25.14 -11.44
C CYS A 228 -4.94 -25.89 -11.46
N THR A 229 -4.92 -27.12 -10.96
CA THR A 229 -3.74 -28.01 -11.02
C THR A 229 -3.81 -28.97 -12.21
N ASN A 230 -4.98 -29.13 -12.81
CA ASN A 230 -5.14 -29.98 -13.98
C ASN A 230 -4.61 -29.26 -15.24
N LYS A 231 -3.39 -29.61 -15.67
CA LYS A 231 -2.77 -29.06 -16.88
C LYS A 231 -3.57 -29.35 -18.17
N ASN A 232 -4.50 -30.31 -18.14
CA ASN A 232 -5.38 -30.70 -19.24
C ASN A 232 -6.81 -30.15 -19.12
N TYR A 233 -7.11 -29.28 -18.16
CA TYR A 233 -8.47 -28.74 -17.98
C TYR A 233 -8.97 -27.94 -19.19
N GLY A 234 -8.05 -27.41 -19.98
CA GLY A 234 -8.33 -26.58 -21.16
C GLY A 234 -7.98 -25.12 -20.93
N ASN A 235 -8.40 -24.29 -21.88
CA ASN A 235 -7.99 -22.90 -21.95
C ASN A 235 -9.07 -21.97 -21.36
N ASN A 236 -8.62 -20.87 -20.76
CA ASN A 236 -9.52 -19.84 -20.25
C ASN A 236 -9.99 -18.93 -21.40
N PRO A 237 -11.24 -18.44 -21.37
CA PRO A 237 -11.79 -17.63 -22.45
C PRO A 237 -11.23 -16.20 -22.50
N TYR A 238 -10.55 -15.74 -21.45
CA TYR A 238 -10.07 -14.36 -21.35
C TYR A 238 -8.78 -14.12 -22.13
N THR A 239 -7.90 -15.12 -22.16
CA THR A 239 -6.56 -15.03 -22.77
C THR A 239 -6.31 -16.10 -23.83
N GLY A 240 -7.07 -17.20 -23.82
CA GLY A 240 -6.75 -18.40 -24.58
C GLY A 240 -5.64 -19.26 -23.95
N ASP A 241 -5.05 -18.83 -22.83
CA ASP A 241 -4.05 -19.62 -22.11
C ASP A 241 -4.67 -20.79 -21.32
N PRO A 242 -3.91 -21.84 -20.98
CA PRO A 242 -4.38 -22.90 -20.09
C PRO A 242 -4.84 -22.37 -18.72
N TRP A 243 -5.91 -22.94 -18.17
CA TRP A 243 -6.46 -22.54 -16.86
C TRP A 243 -5.46 -22.63 -15.71
N TRP A 244 -4.50 -23.56 -15.76
CA TRP A 244 -3.46 -23.69 -14.74
C TRP A 244 -2.53 -22.47 -14.65
N LYS A 245 -2.41 -21.67 -15.72
CA LYS A 245 -1.62 -20.43 -15.72
C LYS A 245 -2.34 -19.26 -15.07
N MET A 246 -3.65 -19.32 -14.90
CA MET A 246 -4.45 -18.19 -14.41
C MET A 246 -4.33 -18.01 -12.90
N ALA A 247 -4.46 -16.75 -12.46
CA ALA A 247 -4.52 -16.41 -11.05
C ALA A 247 -5.77 -17.01 -10.36
N ALA A 248 -5.67 -17.19 -9.04
CA ALA A 248 -6.69 -17.85 -8.21
C ALA A 248 -8.09 -17.23 -8.36
N CYS A 249 -8.18 -15.89 -8.41
CA CYS A 249 -9.46 -15.20 -8.51
C CYS A 249 -10.27 -15.61 -9.76
N TYR A 250 -9.62 -15.80 -10.90
CA TYR A 250 -10.29 -16.25 -12.13
C TYR A 250 -10.67 -17.73 -12.06
N TRP A 251 -9.82 -18.56 -11.45
CA TRP A 251 -10.12 -19.97 -11.28
C TRP A 251 -11.31 -20.21 -10.36
N LEU A 252 -11.30 -19.57 -9.18
CA LEU A 252 -12.42 -19.62 -8.22
C LEU A 252 -13.71 -19.13 -8.88
N LYS A 253 -13.65 -18.01 -9.60
CA LYS A 253 -14.81 -17.52 -10.38
C LYS A 253 -15.29 -18.55 -11.42
N ASN A 254 -14.38 -19.29 -12.04
CA ASN A 254 -14.75 -20.32 -13.01
C ASN A 254 -15.43 -21.53 -12.36
N ILE A 255 -14.96 -21.96 -11.19
CA ILE A 255 -15.47 -23.18 -10.55
C ILE A 255 -16.63 -22.94 -9.58
N GLY A 256 -16.94 -21.68 -9.24
CA GLY A 256 -17.94 -21.33 -8.23
C GLY A 256 -17.47 -21.69 -6.83
#